data_AF-A0A948BRC0-F1
#
_entry.id   AF-A0A948BRC0-F1
#
_cell.length_a   1.000
_cell.length_b   1.000
_cell.length_c   1.000
_cell.angle_alpha   90.00
_cell.angle_beta   90.00
_cell.angle_gamma   90.00
#
_symmetry.space_group_name_H-M   'P 1'
#
loop_
_entity.id
_entity.type
_entity.pdbx_description
1 polymer ?
#
loop_
_entity_poly.entity_id
_entity_poly.type
_entity_poly.pdbx_seq_one_letter_code
_entity_poly.pdbx_strand_id
1 'polypeptide(L)'
;MSLFFTNVAYASVDSFVRNLNKLIINPLILLLFALALAYFLWGVFEFLSNQENEEKKTTGKKHMLWGVIGITIMMGVWFILNVILNTFNITGINPEKGTVNLEDYNPPYHQVKP
;
A
#
# COMPACT_ATOMS: atom_id res chain seq x y z
N MET A 1 -21.40 6.57 38.85
CA MET A 1 -20.05 6.25 38.32
C MET A 1 -20.18 5.99 36.81
N SER A 2 -20.08 7.02 35.96
CA SER A 2 -20.17 6.92 34.48
C SER A 2 -18.94 7.54 33.81
N LEU A 3 -17.75 7.26 34.34
CA LEU A 3 -16.47 7.88 33.94
C LEU A 3 -15.70 7.13 32.83
N PHE A 4 -16.32 6.13 32.17
CA PHE A 4 -15.64 5.29 31.16
C PHE A 4 -16.38 5.15 29.82
N PHE A 5 -17.40 5.96 29.57
CA PHE A 5 -18.04 6.02 28.25
C PHE A 5 -17.88 7.42 27.68
N THR A 6 -16.64 7.77 27.34
CA THR A 6 -16.42 8.82 26.36
C THR A 6 -17.04 8.32 25.06
N ASN A 7 -18.11 8.97 24.60
CA ASN A 7 -18.51 8.90 23.20
C ASN A 7 -17.40 9.59 22.41
N VAL A 8 -16.29 8.89 22.19
CA VAL A 8 -15.29 9.34 21.22
C VAL A 8 -16.03 9.36 19.90
N ALA A 9 -16.05 10.51 19.23
CA ALA A 9 -16.64 10.64 17.92
C ALA A 9 -15.81 9.83 16.91
N TYR A 10 -15.90 8.50 16.93
CA TYR A 10 -15.17 7.59 16.03
C TYR A 10 -15.41 7.93 14.56
N ALA A 11 -16.61 8.44 14.25
CA ALA A 11 -16.97 8.89 12.92
C ALA A 11 -16.06 10.01 12.36
N SER A 12 -15.53 10.92 13.19
CA SER A 12 -14.69 12.03 12.71
C SER A 12 -13.27 11.57 12.36
N VAL A 13 -12.70 10.64 13.14
CA VAL A 13 -11.38 10.08 12.87
C VAL A 13 -11.40 9.18 11.64
N ASP A 14 -12.42 8.33 11.50
CA ASP A 14 -12.54 7.45 10.33
C ASP A 14 -12.71 8.22 9.02
N SER A 15 -13.50 9.30 9.05
CA SER A 15 -13.67 10.17 7.89
C SER A 15 -12.39 10.94 7.56
N PHE A 16 -11.64 11.40 8.57
CA PHE A 16 -10.34 12.02 8.38
C PHE A 16 -9.33 11.06 7.74
N VAL A 17 -9.16 9.84 8.31
CA VAL A 17 -8.22 8.84 7.79
C VAL A 17 -8.56 8.43 6.36
N ARG A 18 -9.85 8.21 6.06
CA ARG A 18 -10.30 7.90 4.69
C ARG A 18 -9.99 9.04 3.71
N ASN A 19 -10.24 10.29 4.10
CA ASN A 19 -9.97 11.45 3.26
C ASN A 19 -8.47 11.65 3.05
N LEU A 20 -7.65 11.51 4.09
CA LEU A 20 -6.20 11.60 3.98
C LEU A 20 -5.65 10.51 3.05
N ASN A 21 -6.11 9.27 3.20
CA ASN A 21 -5.67 8.18 2.35
C ASN A 21 -6.03 8.44 0.88
N LYS A 22 -7.28 8.87 0.63
CA LYS A 22 -7.79 9.11 -0.72
C LYS A 22 -7.16 10.32 -1.41
N LEU A 23 -6.94 11.42 -0.67
CA LEU A 23 -6.51 12.69 -1.25
C LEU A 23 -4.99 12.89 -1.27
N ILE A 24 -4.28 12.28 -0.33
CA ILE A 24 -2.84 12.52 -0.15
C ILE A 24 -2.05 11.24 -0.40
N ILE A 25 -2.33 10.18 0.35
CA ILE A 25 -1.48 8.98 0.35
C ILE A 25 -1.56 8.24 -0.98
N ASN A 26 -2.75 7.93 -1.48
CA ASN A 26 -2.91 7.20 -2.74
C ASN A 26 -2.29 7.94 -3.95
N PRO A 27 -2.54 9.25 -4.15
CA PRO A 27 -1.86 10.01 -5.20
C PRO A 27 -0.35 10.07 -5.02
N LEU A 28 0.14 10.19 -3.77
CA LEU A 28 1.56 10.22 -3.49
C LEU A 28 2.25 8.90 -3.84
N ILE A 29 1.64 7.76 -3.49
CA ILE A 29 2.16 6.43 -3.86
C ILE A 29 2.27 6.32 -5.38
N LEU A 30 1.24 6.73 -6.12
CA LEU A 30 1.25 6.71 -7.59
C LEU A 30 2.34 7.61 -8.16
N LEU A 31 2.53 8.81 -7.59
CA LEU A 31 3.59 9.73 -7.97
C LEU A 31 4.97 9.12 -7.72
N LEU A 32 5.20 8.56 -6.53
CA LEU A 32 6.48 7.93 -6.18
C LEU A 32 6.78 6.72 -7.08
N PHE A 33 5.75 5.93 -7.43
CA PHE A 33 5.91 4.84 -8.38
C PHE A 33 6.30 5.35 -9.77
N ALA A 34 5.66 6.40 -10.26
CA ALA A 34 6.01 7.03 -11.54
C ALA A 34 7.45 7.58 -11.52
N LEU A 35 7.88 8.20 -10.42
CA LEU A 35 9.26 8.66 -10.25
C LEU A 35 10.26 7.51 -10.22
N ALA A 36 9.98 6.43 -9.48
CA ALA A 36 10.84 5.25 -9.43
C ALA A 36 10.99 4.61 -10.81
N LEU A 37 9.89 4.52 -11.57
CA LEU A 37 9.90 4.02 -12.94
C LEU A 37 10.67 4.96 -13.88
N ALA A 38 10.46 6.27 -13.78
CA ALA A 38 11.20 7.25 -14.58
C ALA A 38 12.71 7.18 -14.30
N TYR A 39 13.10 7.06 -13.02
CA TYR A 39 14.50 6.93 -12.62
C TYR A 39 15.13 5.61 -13.10
N PHE A 40 14.36 4.52 -13.04
CA PHE A 40 14.77 3.24 -13.63
C PHE A 40 15.02 3.37 -15.14
N LEU A 41 14.08 3.95 -15.88
CA LEU A 41 14.19 4.16 -17.33
C LEU A 41 15.35 5.09 -17.69
N TRP A 42 15.59 6.13 -16.88
CA TRP A 42 16.77 6.99 -17.03
C TRP A 42 18.07 6.18 -16.88
N GLY A 43 18.16 5.31 -15.88
CA GLY A 43 19.29 4.41 -15.72
C GLY A 43 19.49 3.46 -16.90
N VAL A 44 18.41 2.92 -17.48
CA VAL A 44 18.46 2.09 -18.69
C VAL A 44 19.00 2.91 -19.87
N PHE A 45 18.47 4.12 -20.08
CA PHE A 45 18.93 5.00 -21.16
C PHE A 45 20.41 5.36 -21.04
N GLU A 46 20.86 5.70 -19.83
CA GLU A 46 22.26 6.02 -19.54
C GLU A 46 23.18 4.81 -19.74
N PHE A 47 22.73 3.62 -19.31
CA PHE A 47 23.46 2.37 -19.50
C PHE A 47 23.61 2.00 -20.98
N LEU A 48 22.57 2.21 -21.79
CA LEU A 48 22.58 1.89 -23.22
C LEU A 48 23.35 2.92 -24.05
N SER A 49 23.29 4.21 -23.68
CA SER A 49 23.93 5.28 -24.47
C SER A 49 25.43 5.42 -24.21
N ASN A 50 25.94 4.89 -23.09
CA ASN A 50 27.34 5.07 -22.68
C ASN A 50 28.09 3.73 -22.56
N GLN A 51 27.85 2.79 -23.48
CA GLN A 51 28.44 1.45 -23.42
C GLN A 51 29.98 1.44 -23.46
N GLU A 52 30.59 2.43 -24.11
CA GLU A 52 32.05 2.57 -24.27
C GLU A 52 32.72 3.28 -23.08
N ASN A 53 31.95 3.91 -22.19
CA ASN A 53 32.47 4.60 -21.02
C ASN A 53 32.11 3.81 -19.75
N GLU A 54 33.10 3.14 -19.17
CA GLU A 54 32.88 2.27 -18.00
C GLU A 54 32.29 3.01 -16.80
N GLU A 55 32.69 4.26 -16.56
CA GLU A 55 32.20 5.06 -15.44
C GLU A 55 30.69 5.33 -15.59
N LYS A 56 30.27 5.87 -16.74
CA LYS A 56 28.86 6.16 -17.01
C LYS A 56 28.01 4.89 -17.06
N LYS A 57 28.57 3.78 -17.53
CA LYS A 57 27.93 2.46 -17.49
C LYS A 57 27.68 2.00 -16.05
N THR A 58 28.61 2.21 -15.13
CA THR A 58 28.40 1.88 -13.71
C THR A 58 27.35 2.78 -13.07
N THR A 59 27.29 4.06 -13.44
CA THR A 59 26.27 5.01 -12.97
C THR A 59 24.87 4.61 -13.44
N GLY A 60 24.71 4.30 -14.73
CA GLY A 60 23.43 3.79 -15.26
C GLY A 60 22.94 2.53 -14.55
N LYS A 61 23.86 1.59 -14.24
CA LYS A 61 23.53 0.40 -13.43
C LYS A 61 23.04 0.75 -12.02
N LYS A 62 23.67 1.72 -11.36
CA LYS A 62 23.23 2.18 -10.04
C LYS A 62 21.83 2.79 -10.11
N HIS A 63 21.56 3.62 -11.12
CA HIS A 63 20.24 4.21 -11.33
C HIS A 63 19.15 3.16 -11.56
N MET A 64 19.43 2.15 -12.40
CA MET A 64 18.53 1.00 -12.57
C MET A 64 18.29 0.27 -11.24
N LEU A 65 19.34 0.00 -10.47
CA LEU A 65 19.22 -0.73 -9.21
C LEU A 65 18.34 0.01 -8.20
N TRP A 66 18.56 1.31 -8.02
CA TRP A 66 17.74 2.14 -7.13
C TRP A 66 16.27 2.19 -7.58
N GLY A 67 16.02 2.29 -8.88
CA GLY A 67 14.67 2.21 -9.43
C GLY A 67 13.99 0.87 -9.14
N VAL A 68 14.70 -0.24 -9.37
CA VAL A 68 14.20 -1.60 -9.08
C VAL A 68 13.91 -1.79 -7.59
N ILE A 69 14.80 -1.31 -6.70
CA ILE A 69 14.58 -1.39 -5.26
C ILE A 69 13.29 -0.65 -4.88
N GLY A 70 13.11 0.57 -5.40
CA GLY A 70 11.90 1.37 -5.14
C GLY A 70 10.63 0.64 -5.57
N ILE A 71 10.60 0.11 -6.80
CA ILE A 71 9.46 -0.65 -7.33
C ILE A 71 9.23 -1.93 -6.52
N THR A 72 10.30 -2.63 -6.13
CA THR A 72 10.23 -3.88 -5.36
C THR A 72 9.61 -3.66 -3.99
N ILE A 73 9.95 -2.58 -3.30
CA ILE A 73 9.34 -2.24 -1.99
C ILE A 73 7.85 -2.00 -2.14
N MET A 74 7.43 -1.24 -3.16
CA MET A 74 6.00 -0.96 -3.42
C MET A 74 5.21 -2.24 -3.68
N MET A 75 5.73 -3.14 -4.53
CA MET A 75 5.11 -4.45 -4.77
C MET A 75 5.16 -5.35 -3.53
N GLY A 76 6.24 -5.28 -2.76
CA GLY A 76 6.46 -6.06 -1.55
C GLY A 76 5.41 -5.80 -0.48
N VAL A 77 4.97 -4.56 -0.31
CA VAL A 77 3.87 -4.23 0.63
C VAL A 77 2.59 -5.00 0.25
N TRP A 78 2.18 -4.95 -1.01
CA TRP A 78 0.96 -5.64 -1.46
C TRP A 78 1.12 -7.15 -1.38
N PHE A 79 2.29 -7.67 -1.72
CA PHE A 79 2.60 -9.08 -1.56
C PHE A 79 2.42 -9.55 -0.11
N ILE A 80 3.03 -8.84 0.85
CA ILE A 80 2.95 -9.19 2.27
C ILE A 80 1.50 -9.10 2.77
N LEU A 81 0.76 -8.04 2.42
CA LEU A 81 -0.64 -7.90 2.81
C LEU A 81 -1.49 -9.06 2.29
N ASN A 82 -1.32 -9.44 1.02
CA ASN A 82 -2.05 -10.57 0.43
C ASN A 82 -1.69 -11.90 1.10
N VAL A 83 -0.41 -12.13 1.43
CA VAL A 83 0.02 -13.32 2.18
C VAL A 83 -0.68 -13.39 3.54
N ILE A 84 -0.73 -12.27 4.28
CA ILE A 84 -1.38 -12.21 5.59
C ILE A 84 -2.89 -12.49 5.45
N LEU A 85 -3.58 -11.79 4.55
CA LEU A 85 -5.03 -11.97 4.34
C LEU A 85 -5.38 -13.42 3.98
N ASN A 86 -4.60 -14.04 3.10
CA ASN A 86 -4.80 -15.43 2.70
C ASN A 86 -4.47 -16.40 3.84
N THR A 87 -3.43 -16.13 4.62
CA THR A 87 -3.01 -16.99 5.75
C THR A 87 -4.09 -17.08 6.82
N PHE A 88 -4.77 -15.97 7.10
CA PHE A 88 -5.86 -15.91 8.09
C PHE A 88 -7.25 -16.08 7.49
N ASN A 89 -7.35 -16.37 6.18
CA ASN A 89 -8.60 -16.53 5.45
C ASN A 89 -9.57 -15.34 5.60
N ILE A 90 -9.03 -14.12 5.63
CA ILE A 90 -9.80 -12.90 5.82
C ILE A 90 -10.35 -12.43 4.47
N THR A 91 -11.67 -12.44 4.32
CA THR A 91 -12.39 -11.97 3.14
C THR A 91 -12.93 -10.56 3.33
N GLY A 92 -13.14 -9.82 2.24
CA GLY A 92 -13.81 -8.51 2.27
C GLY A 92 -12.91 -7.29 2.46
N ILE A 93 -11.59 -7.45 2.59
CA ILE A 93 -10.64 -6.33 2.70
C ILE A 93 -9.90 -6.15 1.37
N ASN A 94 -9.93 -4.94 0.81
CA ASN A 94 -9.11 -4.57 -0.36
C ASN A 94 -8.08 -3.49 0.05
N PRO A 95 -6.82 -3.88 0.31
CA PRO A 95 -5.80 -2.93 0.79
C PRO A 95 -5.46 -1.85 -0.24
N GLU A 96 -5.52 -2.17 -1.54
CA GLU A 96 -5.24 -1.22 -2.63
C GLU A 96 -6.23 -0.05 -2.65
N LYS A 97 -7.50 -0.33 -2.32
CA LYS A 97 -8.59 0.64 -2.34
C LYS A 97 -8.91 1.18 -0.94
N GLY A 98 -8.27 0.65 0.10
CA GLY A 98 -8.56 0.98 1.50
C GLY A 98 -10.01 0.69 1.89
N THR A 99 -10.67 -0.29 1.26
CA THR A 99 -12.07 -0.61 1.53
C THR A 99 -12.18 -1.88 2.38
N VAL A 100 -13.08 -1.85 3.34
CA VAL A 100 -13.40 -2.97 4.23
C VAL A 100 -14.89 -3.24 4.11
N ASN A 101 -15.23 -4.39 3.54
CA ASN A 101 -16.58 -4.94 3.39
C ASN A 101 -16.60 -6.32 4.07
N LEU A 102 -16.61 -6.31 5.40
CA LEU A 102 -16.72 -7.55 6.17
C LEU A 102 -18.17 -8.02 6.12
N GLU A 103 -18.36 -9.34 6.01
CA GLU A 103 -19.69 -9.91 6.19
C GLU A 103 -20.10 -9.75 7.65
N ASP A 104 -21.29 -9.23 7.90
CA ASP A 104 -21.76 -8.97 9.27
C ASP A 104 -21.82 -10.29 10.03
N TYR A 105 -21.16 -10.33 11.20
CA TYR A 105 -21.24 -11.47 12.09
C TYR A 105 -22.70 -11.65 12.55
N ASN A 106 -23.37 -12.66 12.01
CA ASN A 106 -24.70 -13.09 12.46
C ASN A 106 -24.53 -14.18 13.52
N PRO A 107 -24.52 -13.83 14.83
CA PRO A 107 -24.41 -14.83 15.86
C PRO A 107 -25.60 -15.79 15.77
N PRO A 108 -25.39 -17.10 15.98
CA PRO A 108 -26.49 -18.02 16.20
C PRO A 108 -27.19 -17.57 17.47
N TYR A 109 -28.32 -16.87 17.35
CA TYR A 109 -29.23 -16.69 18.46
C TYR A 109 -29.67 -18.10 18.83
N HIS A 110 -29.23 -18.58 19.99
CA HIS A 110 -29.94 -19.68 20.61
C HIS A 110 -31.35 -19.14 20.84
N GLN A 111 -32.31 -19.59 20.03
CA GLN A 111 -33.73 -19.44 20.31
C GLN A 111 -33.90 -19.96 21.74
N VAL A 112 -33.91 -19.07 22.73
CA VAL A 112 -34.25 -19.43 24.10
C VAL A 112 -35.74 -19.74 24.01
N LYS A 113 -36.02 -21.01 23.75
CA LYS A 113 -37.37 -21.53 23.70
C LYS A 113 -37.98 -21.23 25.07
N PRO A 114 -39.16 -20.58 25.13
CA PRO A 114 -39.76 -20.16 26.40
C PRO A 114 -39.97 -21.34 27.35
#